data_AF-A0A0F8MK34-F1
#
_entry.id   AF-A0A0F8MK34-F1
#
_cell.length_a   1.000
_cell.length_b   1.000
_cell.length_c   1.000
_cell.angle_alpha   90.00
_cell.angle_beta   90.00
_cell.angle_gamma   90.00
#
_symmetry.space_group_name_H-M   'P 1'
#
loop_
_entity.id
_entity.type
_entity.pdbx_description
1 polymer ?
#
loop_
_entity_poly.entity_id
_entity_poly.type
_entity_poly.pdbx_seq_one_letter_code
_entity_poly.pdbx_strand_id
1 'polypeptide(L)'
;MHSEIDRLLDARNDKEEQFRIAKSVVKKALLKFYFDWKTRGEYDGYSVFEEMFRRHARIFIEVAVEVHDILPKRVTDDLLSIVTKMKTLASEPIHTADVEKYKKLSDECMSDVLNMCENFEKYFNP
;
A
#
# COMPACT_ATOMS: atom_id res chain seq x y z
N MET A 1 -32.63 26.11 14.29
CA MET A 1 -31.90 25.59 15.48
C MET A 1 -31.80 24.08 15.27
N HIS A 2 -30.69 23.59 14.72
CA HIS A 2 -30.52 22.16 14.45
C HIS A 2 -30.49 21.38 15.77
N SER A 3 -31.25 20.29 15.83
CA SER A 3 -31.32 19.44 17.01
C SER A 3 -29.99 18.71 17.23
N GLU A 4 -29.70 18.29 18.47
CA GLU A 4 -28.48 17.52 18.76
C GLU A 4 -28.43 16.19 17.98
N ILE A 5 -29.59 15.64 17.60
CA ILE A 5 -29.71 14.45 16.76
C ILE A 5 -29.19 14.72 15.35
N ASP A 6 -29.51 15.87 14.75
CA ASP A 6 -29.03 16.23 13.41
C ASP A 6 -27.50 16.33 13.38
N ARG A 7 -26.90 16.95 14.41
CA ARG A 7 -25.43 17.06 14.54
C ARG A 7 -24.74 15.70 14.70
N LEU A 8 -25.36 14.78 15.43
CA LEU A 8 -24.85 13.42 15.59
C LEU A 8 -24.92 12.63 14.28
N LEU A 9 -25.99 12.81 13.51
CA LEU A 9 -26.15 12.19 12.19
C LEU A 9 -25.12 12.73 11.19
N ASP A 10 -24.92 14.05 11.13
CA ASP A 10 -23.92 14.68 10.27
C ASP A 10 -22.50 14.20 10.62
N ALA A 11 -22.13 14.21 11.90
CA ALA A 11 -20.84 13.72 12.36
C ALA A 11 -20.62 12.22 12.09
N ARG A 12 -21.69 11.42 12.10
CA ARG A 12 -21.63 10.00 11.74
C ARG A 12 -21.43 9.81 10.24
N ASN A 13 -22.17 10.55 9.42
CA ASN A 13 -22.05 10.52 7.95
C ASN A 13 -20.64 10.94 7.52
N ASP A 14 -20.07 11.97 8.15
CA ASP A 14 -18.70 12.42 7.87
C ASP A 14 -17.66 11.33 8.18
N LYS A 15 -17.83 10.59 9.29
CA LYS A 15 -16.95 9.46 9.64
C LYS A 15 -17.08 8.30 8.66
N GLU A 16 -18.30 7.95 8.27
CA GLU A 16 -18.55 6.90 7.27
C GLU A 16 -17.93 7.26 5.91
N GLU A 17 -18.02 8.54 5.51
CA GLU A 17 -17.42 9.04 4.28
C GLU A 17 -15.89 9.05 4.34
N GLN A 18 -15.30 9.57 5.42
CA GLN A 18 -13.84 9.53 5.65
C GLN A 18 -13.31 8.10 5.58
N PHE A 19 -14.02 7.15 6.21
CA PHE A 19 -13.67 5.74 6.18
C PHE A 19 -13.72 5.15 4.77
N ARG A 20 -14.77 5.46 3.99
CA ARG A 20 -14.90 5.03 2.59
C ARG A 20 -13.77 5.59 1.71
N ILE A 21 -13.44 6.87 1.88
CA ILE A 21 -12.36 7.54 1.16
C ILE A 21 -11.01 6.89 1.51
N ALA A 22 -10.70 6.72 2.80
CA ALA A 22 -9.46 6.09 3.25
C ALA A 22 -9.29 4.67 2.69
N LYS A 23 -10.36 3.86 2.70
CA LYS A 23 -10.35 2.53 2.04
C LYS A 23 -10.03 2.62 0.55
N SER A 24 -10.62 3.59 -0.16
CA SER A 24 -10.38 3.80 -1.59
C SER A 24 -8.93 4.19 -1.87
N VAL A 25 -8.35 5.08 -1.05
CA VAL A 25 -6.96 5.54 -1.18
C VAL A 25 -5.99 4.36 -1.07
N VAL A 26 -6.13 3.53 -0.04
CA VAL A 26 -5.27 2.33 0.13
C VAL A 26 -5.40 1.39 -1.05
N LYS A 27 -6.63 1.03 -1.46
CA LYS A 27 -6.86 0.14 -2.61
C LYS A 27 -6.25 0.68 -3.90
N LYS A 28 -6.41 1.98 -4.18
CA LYS A 28 -5.83 2.61 -5.37
C LYS A 28 -4.31 2.55 -5.36
N ALA A 29 -3.67 2.77 -4.20
CA ALA A 29 -2.23 2.66 -4.08
C ALA A 29 -1.73 1.24 -4.35
N LEU A 30 -2.35 0.22 -3.73
CA LEU A 30 -2.01 -1.19 -3.94
C LEU A 30 -2.18 -1.59 -5.42
N LEU A 31 -3.30 -1.21 -6.04
CA LEU A 31 -3.57 -1.50 -7.45
C LEU A 31 -2.58 -0.79 -8.38
N LYS A 32 -2.18 0.44 -8.07
CA LYS A 32 -1.19 1.17 -8.88
C LYS A 32 0.14 0.45 -8.92
N PHE A 33 0.62 -0.06 -7.78
CA PHE A 33 1.84 -0.88 -7.75
C PHE A 33 1.66 -2.18 -8.55
N TYR A 34 0.53 -2.86 -8.39
CA TYR A 34 0.23 -4.07 -9.17
C TYR A 34 0.28 -3.83 -10.67
N PHE A 35 -0.34 -2.75 -11.15
CA PHE A 35 -0.34 -2.42 -12.57
C PHE A 35 1.06 -2.10 -13.07
N ASP A 36 1.79 -1.23 -12.38
CA ASP A 36 3.18 -0.90 -12.74
C ASP A 36 4.07 -2.15 -12.77
N TRP A 37 3.88 -3.07 -11.81
CA TRP A 37 4.57 -4.35 -11.81
C TRP A 37 4.18 -5.21 -13.01
N LYS A 38 2.89 -5.33 -13.35
CA LYS A 38 2.44 -6.20 -14.46
C LYS A 38 2.79 -5.67 -15.84
N THR A 39 2.92 -4.36 -16.00
CA THR A 39 3.22 -3.72 -17.28
C THR A 39 4.70 -3.45 -17.50
N ARG A 40 5.55 -3.81 -16.54
CA ARG A 40 7.01 -3.72 -16.68
C ARG A 40 7.50 -4.51 -17.90
N GLY A 41 8.51 -3.98 -18.57
CA GLY A 41 9.17 -4.68 -19.67
C GLY A 41 9.96 -5.88 -19.17
N GLU A 42 9.92 -6.99 -19.90
CA GLU A 42 10.76 -8.16 -19.62
C GLU A 42 12.27 -7.85 -19.69
N TYR A 43 12.65 -6.77 -20.36
CA TYR A 43 14.03 -6.30 -20.55
C TYR A 43 14.36 -5.03 -19.76
N ASP A 44 13.48 -4.59 -18.86
CA ASP A 44 13.77 -3.42 -18.03
C ASP A 44 15.02 -3.69 -17.18
N GLY A 45 15.93 -2.71 -17.13
CA GLY A 45 17.12 -2.81 -16.28
C GLY A 45 16.75 -2.74 -14.80
N TYR A 46 17.56 -3.35 -13.93
CA TYR A 46 17.32 -3.35 -12.47
C TYR A 46 17.12 -1.95 -11.87
N SER A 47 17.76 -0.92 -12.43
CA SER A 47 17.56 0.48 -12.02
C SER A 47 16.11 0.95 -12.14
N VAL A 48 15.38 0.48 -13.16
CA VAL A 48 13.95 0.79 -13.36
C VAL A 48 13.11 0.15 -12.24
N PHE A 49 13.44 -1.09 -11.88
CA PHE A 49 12.78 -1.79 -10.77
C PHE A 49 13.03 -1.11 -9.43
N GLU A 50 14.28 -0.75 -9.15
CA GLU A 50 14.66 -0.04 -7.92
C GLU A 50 13.97 1.31 -7.82
N GLU A 51 13.87 2.06 -8.92
CA GLU A 51 13.12 3.31 -8.96
C GLU A 51 11.63 3.09 -8.71
N MET A 52 11.03 2.06 -9.32
CA MET A 52 9.64 1.69 -9.07
C MET A 52 9.41 1.37 -7.59
N PHE A 53 10.24 0.53 -6.97
CA PHE A 53 10.16 0.22 -5.54
C PHE A 53 10.31 1.47 -4.68
N ARG A 54 11.27 2.34 -4.99
CA ARG A 54 11.49 3.61 -4.26
C ARG A 54 10.28 4.54 -4.34
N ARG A 55 9.67 4.65 -5.54
CA ARG A 55 8.48 5.46 -5.77
C ARG A 55 7.29 4.94 -4.96
N HIS A 56 7.01 3.64 -5.03
CA HIS A 56 5.86 3.04 -4.35
C HIS A 56 6.04 2.96 -2.83
N ALA A 57 7.27 2.80 -2.35
CA ALA A 57 7.58 2.93 -0.93
C ALA A 57 7.18 4.30 -0.38
N ARG A 58 7.39 5.39 -1.13
CA ARG A 58 6.96 6.74 -0.73
C ARG A 58 5.44 6.87 -0.70
N ILE A 59 4.78 6.41 -1.77
CA ILE A 59 3.30 6.44 -1.86
C ILE A 59 2.69 5.67 -0.70
N PHE A 60 3.20 4.48 -0.36
CA PHE A 60 2.64 3.67 0.72
C PHE A 60 2.88 4.28 2.11
N ILE A 61 4.00 4.99 2.31
CA ILE A 61 4.21 5.78 3.53
C ILE A 61 3.18 6.91 3.62
N GLU A 62 3.01 7.70 2.55
CA GLU A 62 2.06 8.81 2.51
C GLU A 62 0.64 8.31 2.83
N VAL A 63 0.22 7.24 2.17
CA VAL A 63 -1.07 6.60 2.42
C VAL A 63 -1.18 6.08 3.85
N ALA A 64 -0.14 5.41 4.39
CA ALA A 64 -0.17 4.90 5.75
C ALA A 64 -0.33 6.02 6.79
N VAL A 65 0.30 7.19 6.56
CA VAL A 65 0.14 8.38 7.40
C VAL A 65 -1.27 8.94 7.29
N GLU A 66 -1.80 9.10 6.08
CA GLU A 66 -3.13 9.67 5.84
C GLU A 66 -4.27 8.85 6.47
N VAL A 67 -4.12 7.53 6.50
CA VAL A 67 -5.20 6.63 6.97
C VAL A 67 -5.02 6.13 8.39
N HIS A 68 -3.93 6.50 9.08
CA HIS A 68 -3.55 5.97 10.40
C HIS A 68 -4.65 6.07 11.45
N ASP A 69 -5.32 7.22 11.52
CA ASP A 69 -6.36 7.49 12.54
C ASP A 69 -7.77 7.10 12.08
N ILE A 70 -7.92 6.63 10.83
CA ILE A 70 -9.21 6.34 10.20
C ILE A 70 -9.42 4.83 10.04
N LEU A 71 -8.38 4.09 9.67
CA LEU A 71 -8.45 2.64 9.42
C LEU A 71 -7.84 1.85 10.59
N PRO A 72 -8.16 0.54 10.71
CA PRO A 72 -7.54 -0.30 11.71
C PRO A 72 -6.01 -0.30 11.58
N LYS A 73 -5.31 -0.21 12.71
CA LYS A 73 -3.84 -0.19 12.79
C LYS A 73 -3.15 -1.28 11.96
N ARG A 74 -3.76 -2.46 11.86
CA ARG A 74 -3.22 -3.57 11.04
C ARG A 74 -3.00 -3.17 9.57
N VAL A 75 -3.83 -2.28 9.01
CA VAL A 75 -3.67 -1.77 7.65
C VAL A 75 -2.37 -0.97 7.51
N THR A 76 -2.09 -0.08 8.47
CA THR A 76 -0.86 0.72 8.44
C THR A 76 0.37 -0.12 8.73
N ASP A 77 0.30 -1.06 9.67
CA ASP A 77 1.38 -2.01 9.96
C ASP A 77 1.76 -2.84 8.72
N ASP A 78 0.77 -3.35 7.98
CA ASP A 78 1.00 -4.13 6.76
C ASP A 78 1.58 -3.27 5.61
N LEU A 79 1.10 -2.03 5.43
CA LEU A 79 1.71 -1.08 4.47
C LEU A 79 3.17 -0.81 4.80
N LEU A 80 3.50 -0.57 6.08
CA LEU A 80 4.87 -0.29 6.52
C LEU A 80 5.79 -1.50 6.39
N SER A 81 5.26 -2.71 6.58
CA SER A 81 5.98 -3.96 6.32
C SER A 81 6.37 -4.07 4.84
N ILE A 82 5.42 -3.82 3.93
CA ILE A 82 5.68 -3.80 2.48
C ILE A 82 6.70 -2.71 2.12
N VAL A 83 6.55 -1.50 2.67
CA VAL A 83 7.50 -0.39 2.46
C VAL A 83 8.91 -0.79 2.83
N THR A 84 9.09 -1.51 3.93
CA THR A 84 10.40 -1.96 4.38
C THR A 84 11.04 -2.89 3.34
N LYS A 85 10.29 -3.84 2.79
CA LYS A 85 10.75 -4.73 1.71
C LYS A 85 11.12 -3.94 0.45
N MET A 86 10.28 -2.99 0.04
CA MET A 86 10.55 -2.13 -1.12
C MET A 86 11.82 -1.30 -0.93
N LYS A 87 12.06 -0.76 0.28
CA LYS A 87 13.28 -0.01 0.59
C LYS A 87 14.52 -0.87 0.52
N THR A 88 14.47 -2.11 1.03
CA THR A 88 15.58 -3.07 0.92
C THR A 88 15.91 -3.35 -0.55
N LEU A 89 14.89 -3.64 -1.37
CA LEU A 89 15.05 -3.86 -2.81
C LEU A 89 15.60 -2.65 -3.56
N ALA A 90 15.28 -1.43 -3.12
CA ALA A 90 15.70 -0.19 -3.80
C ALA A 90 17.05 0.41 -3.33
N SER A 91 17.65 -0.13 -2.27
CA SER A 91 18.81 0.49 -1.60
C SER A 91 20.06 -0.40 -1.60
N GLU A 92 19.90 -1.71 -1.64
CA GLU A 92 21.03 -2.63 -1.61
C GLU A 92 21.37 -3.10 -3.03
N PRO A 93 22.66 -3.23 -3.38
CA PRO A 93 23.08 -3.76 -4.68
C PRO A 93 22.89 -5.29 -4.73
N ILE A 94 21.80 -5.81 -4.15
CA ILE A 94 21.46 -7.24 -4.08
C ILE A 94 21.47 -7.81 -5.50
N HIS A 95 20.93 -7.08 -6.48
CA HIS A 95 20.90 -7.52 -7.87
C HIS A 95 22.30 -7.72 -8.48
N THR A 96 23.34 -7.04 -7.98
CA THR A 96 24.73 -7.24 -8.43
C THR A 96 25.44 -8.39 -7.73
N ALA A 97 25.03 -8.70 -6.49
CA ALA A 97 25.63 -9.74 -5.67
C ALA A 97 24.95 -11.11 -5.86
N ASP A 98 23.63 -11.12 -6.03
CA ASP A 98 22.78 -12.30 -6.14
C ASP A 98 21.44 -11.97 -6.84
N VAL A 99 21.41 -12.16 -8.16
CA VAL A 99 20.26 -11.91 -9.02
C VAL A 99 19.05 -12.77 -8.64
N GLU A 100 19.28 -14.02 -8.25
CA GLU A 100 18.21 -14.99 -8.00
C GLU A 100 17.49 -14.65 -6.69
N LYS A 101 18.26 -14.28 -5.66
CA LYS A 101 17.73 -13.70 -4.43
C LYS A 101 16.96 -12.41 -4.67
N TYR A 102 17.47 -11.50 -5.51
CA TYR A 102 16.76 -10.27 -5.84
C TYR A 102 15.40 -10.53 -6.48
N LYS A 103 15.33 -11.46 -7.45
CA LYS A 103 14.08 -11.88 -8.09
C LYS A 103 13.10 -12.44 -7.06
N LYS A 104 13.55 -13.38 -6.22
CA LYS A 104 12.72 -13.98 -5.17
C LYS A 104 12.14 -12.93 -4.22
N LEU A 105 12.96 -12.02 -3.71
CA LEU A 105 12.51 -10.96 -2.81
C LEU A 105 11.54 -9.99 -3.49
N SER A 106 11.74 -9.71 -4.78
CA SER A 106 10.84 -8.87 -5.57
C SER A 106 9.47 -9.53 -5.76
N ASP A 107 9.45 -10.83 -6.09
CA ASP A 107 8.23 -11.62 -6.23
C ASP A 107 7.49 -11.75 -4.90
N GLU A 108 8.20 -11.96 -3.79
CA GLU A 108 7.63 -11.95 -2.43
C GLU A 108 6.99 -10.60 -2.10
N CYS A 109 7.69 -9.49 -2.37
CA CYS A 109 7.14 -8.15 -2.15
C CYS A 109 5.87 -7.91 -2.97
N MET A 110 5.81 -8.39 -4.22
CA MET A 110 4.60 -8.31 -5.02
C MET A 110 3.49 -9.21 -4.47
N SER A 111 3.83 -10.42 -4.04
CA SER A 111 2.89 -11.35 -3.44
C SER A 111 2.22 -10.76 -2.21
N ASP A 112 2.97 -10.05 -1.35
CA ASP A 112 2.40 -9.35 -0.19
C ASP A 112 1.40 -8.26 -0.58
N VAL A 113 1.73 -7.45 -1.60
CA VAL A 113 0.82 -6.40 -2.09
C VAL A 113 -0.46 -7.01 -2.64
N LEU A 114 -0.37 -8.10 -3.41
CA LEU A 114 -1.54 -8.83 -3.91
C LEU A 114 -2.37 -9.38 -2.77
N ASN A 115 -1.72 -10.07 -1.83
CA ASN A 115 -2.38 -10.66 -0.68
C ASN A 115 -3.12 -9.60 0.14
N MET A 116 -2.50 -8.43 0.37
CA MET A 116 -3.15 -7.31 1.03
C MET A 116 -4.34 -6.77 0.22
N CYS A 117 -4.21 -6.64 -1.10
CA CYS A 117 -5.26 -6.14 -1.97
C CYS A 117 -6.48 -7.08 -2.00
N GLU A 118 -6.25 -8.39 -2.14
CA GLU A 118 -7.30 -9.42 -2.21
C GLU A 118 -8.02 -9.61 -0.87
N ASN A 119 -7.27 -9.50 0.23
CA ASN A 119 -7.82 -9.66 1.58
C ASN A 119 -8.22 -8.33 2.23
N PHE A 120 -8.13 -7.20 1.54
CA PHE A 120 -8.32 -5.87 2.13
C PHE A 120 -9.67 -5.72 2.84
N GLU A 121 -10.74 -6.31 2.29
CA GLU A 121 -12.07 -6.22 2.92
C GLU A 121 -12.17 -7.01 4.23
N LYS A 122 -11.33 -8.02 4.43
CA LYS A 122 -11.31 -8.84 5.66
C LYS A 122 -10.77 -8.06 6.86
N TYR A 123 -10.09 -6.94 6.65
CA TYR A 123 -9.62 -6.08 7.74
C TYR A 123 -10.76 -5.39 8.48
N PHE A 124 -11.96 -5.38 7.90
CA PHE A 124 -13.11 -4.63 8.40
C PHE A 124 -14.28 -5.53 8.83
N ASN A 125 -14.19 -6.84 8.55
CA ASN A 125 -15.20 -7.84 8.88
C ASN A 125 -14.53 -8.95 9.73
N PRO A 126 -14.43 -8.76 11.06
CA PRO A 126 -13.88 -9.76 11.96
C PRO A 126 -14.76 -11.01 12.08
#